data_AF-A0A2H9PUH8-F1
#
_entry.id   AF-A0A2H9PUH8-F1
#
_cell.length_a   1.000
_cell.length_b   1.000
_cell.length_c   1.000
_cell.angle_alpha   90.00
_cell.angle_beta   90.00
_cell.angle_gamma   90.00
#
_symmetry.space_group_name_H-M   'P 1'
#
loop_
_entity.id
_entity.type
_entity.pdbx_description
1 polymer ?
#
loop_
_entity_poly.entity_id
_entity_poly.type
_entity_poly.pdbx_seq_one_letter_code
_entity_poly.pdbx_strand_id
1 'polypeptide(L)' 'VSKLFNQKIPDSNALAAALLEEAKVAVVPGAAFGADKYIRMSYALSVENIIKGMDRMDEWIKKSYRTL' A
#
# COMPACT_ATOMS: atom_id res chain seq x y z
N VAL A 1 -4.67 -4.57 5.76
CA VAL A 1 -4.76 -4.74 4.28
C VAL A 1 -6.17 -5.15 3.86
N SER A 2 -6.75 -6.24 4.39
CA SER A 2 -8.08 -6.74 3.98
C SER A 2 -9.21 -5.69 3.99
N LYS A 3 -9.24 -4.81 5.00
CA LYS A 3 -10.21 -3.71 5.13
C LYS A 3 -10.07 -2.58 4.10
N LEU A 4 -8.93 -2.50 3.39
CA LEU A 4 -8.72 -1.51 2.33
C LEU A 4 -9.34 -1.96 1.00
N PHE A 5 -9.59 -3.27 0.82
CA PHE A 5 -10.17 -3.76 -0.42
C PHE A 5 -11.67 -3.49 -0.45
N ASN A 6 -12.12 -2.83 -1.52
CA ASN A 6 -13.50 -2.45 -1.77
C ASN A 6 -13.72 -2.32 -3.29
N GLN A 7 -14.85 -1.76 -3.73
CA GLN A 7 -15.11 -1.59 -5.17
C GLN A 7 -14.09 -0.68 -5.89
N LYS A 8 -13.51 0.32 -5.19
CA LYS A 8 -12.48 1.22 -5.76
C LYS A 8 -11.08 0.61 -5.72
N ILE A 9 -10.80 -0.23 -4.72
CA ILE A 9 -9.53 -0.96 -4.58
C ILE A 9 -9.84 -2.46 -4.58
N PRO A 10 -10.13 -3.06 -5.74
CA PRO A 10 -10.61 -4.45 -5.80
C PRO A 10 -9.53 -5.50 -5.52
N ASP A 11 -8.27 -5.21 -5.84
CA ASP A 11 -7.16 -6.17 -5.87
C ASP A 11 -5.82 -5.53 -5.45
N SER A 12 -4.77 -6.35 -5.37
CA SER A 12 -3.45 -5.88 -4.95
C SER A 12 -2.77 -4.94 -5.95
N ASN A 13 -3.11 -5.01 -7.25
CA ASN A 13 -2.60 -4.09 -8.26
C ASN A 13 -3.19 -2.70 -8.06
N ALA A 14 -4.51 -2.60 -7.86
CA ALA A 14 -5.18 -1.35 -7.56
C ALA A 14 -4.66 -0.73 -6.26
N LEU A 15 -4.41 -1.55 -5.22
CA LEU A 15 -3.82 -1.05 -3.97
C LEU A 15 -2.39 -0.52 -4.18
N ALA A 16 -1.57 -1.24 -4.94
CA ALA A 16 -0.20 -0.81 -5.25
C ALA A 16 -0.18 0.51 -6.05
N ALA A 17 -1.09 0.66 -7.02
CA ALA A 17 -1.25 1.89 -7.79
C ALA A 17 -1.66 3.06 -6.90
N ALA A 18 -2.67 2.90 -6.04
CA ALA A 18 -3.13 3.94 -5.13
C ALA A 18 -2.02 4.41 -4.16
N LEU A 19 -1.25 3.47 -3.59
CA LEU A 19 -0.11 3.80 -2.73
C LEU A 19 0.99 4.56 -3.49
N LEU A 20 1.25 4.20 -4.74
CA LEU A 20 2.24 4.87 -5.57
C LEU A 20 1.79 6.29 -5.94
N GLU A 21 0.55 6.44 -6.39
CA GLU A 21 0.02 7.71 -6.91
C GLU A 21 -0.28 8.70 -5.80
N GLU A 22 -0.93 8.26 -4.73
CA GLU A 22 -1.42 9.14 -3.66
C GLU A 22 -0.42 9.28 -2.52
N ALA A 23 0.18 8.17 -2.06
CA ALA A 23 1.09 8.15 -0.92
C ALA A 23 2.57 8.29 -1.32
N LYS A 24 2.89 8.20 -2.62
CA LYS A 24 4.27 8.17 -3.14
C LYS A 24 5.09 7.04 -2.50
N VAL A 25 4.48 5.86 -2.34
CA VAL A 25 5.09 4.64 -1.81
C VAL A 25 4.95 3.51 -2.84
N ALA A 26 6.08 3.07 -3.39
CA ALA A 26 6.11 1.94 -4.31
C ALA A 26 6.12 0.61 -3.54
N VAL A 27 5.21 -0.29 -3.88
CA VAL A 27 5.13 -1.67 -3.36
C VAL A 27 4.92 -2.65 -4.50
N VAL A 28 5.17 -3.94 -4.25
CA VAL A 28 4.90 -4.98 -5.24
C VAL A 28 3.55 -5.64 -4.95
N PRO A 29 2.63 -5.72 -5.93
CA PRO A 29 1.35 -6.38 -5.74
C PRO A 29 1.53 -7.89 -5.50
N GLY A 30 0.74 -8.44 -4.57
CA GLY A 30 0.76 -9.86 -4.24
C GLY A 30 0.22 -10.77 -5.36
N ALA A 31 -0.53 -10.21 -6.32
CA ALA A 31 -0.99 -10.91 -7.53
C ALA A 31 0.17 -11.62 -8.26
N ALA A 32 1.34 -10.98 -8.33
CA ALA A 32 2.54 -11.55 -8.95
C ALA A 32 3.06 -12.83 -8.24
N PHE A 33 2.58 -13.12 -7.04
CA PHE A 33 2.95 -14.27 -6.22
C PHE A 33 1.76 -15.18 -5.88
N GLY A 34 0.61 -15.01 -6.54
CA GLY A 34 -0.61 -15.79 -6.26
C GLY A 34 -1.32 -15.41 -4.96
N ALA A 35 -1.00 -14.25 -4.38
CA ALA A 35 -1.52 -13.77 -3.09
C ALA A 35 -2.15 -12.38 -3.22
N ASP A 36 -3.20 -12.24 -4.03
CA ASP A 36 -3.77 -10.96 -4.49
C ASP A 36 -4.46 -10.10 -3.40
N LYS A 37 -4.50 -10.57 -2.16
CA LYS A 37 -4.94 -9.78 -0.99
C LYS A 37 -3.78 -9.26 -0.13
N TYR A 38 -2.56 -9.33 -0.65
CA TYR A 38 -1.34 -8.92 0.01
C TYR A 38 -0.49 -8.03 -0.90
N ILE A 39 0.48 -7.35 -0.30
CA ILE A 39 1.52 -6.58 -0.98
C ILE A 39 2.87 -6.98 -0.38
N ARG A 40 3.94 -6.86 -1.16
CA ARG A 40 5.31 -7.10 -0.71
C ARG A 40 6.07 -5.78 -0.64
N MET A 41 6.73 -5.57 0.49
CA MET A 41 7.62 -4.44 0.74
C MET A 41 9.07 -4.90 0.76
N SER A 42 9.96 -4.10 0.16
CA SER A 42 11.40 -4.26 0.36
C SER A 42 11.82 -3.54 1.63
N TYR A 43 12.64 -4.21 2.44
CA TYR A 43 13.29 -3.63 3.62
C TYR A 43 14.80 -3.44 3.42
N ALA A 44 15.30 -3.65 2.20
CA ALA A 44 16.71 -3.46 1.85
C ALA A 44 17.01 -1.99 1.49
N LEU A 45 16.61 -1.07 2.38
CA LEU A 45 16.78 0.38 2.26
C LEU A 45 17.34 0.95 3.56
N SER A 46 17.75 2.21 3.54
CA SER A 46 18.12 2.91 4.78
C SER A 46 16.92 2.99 5.72
N VAL A 47 17.19 2.98 7.03
CA VAL A 47 16.15 3.04 8.07
C VAL A 47 15.30 4.31 7.91
N GLU A 48 15.91 5.43 7.55
CA GLU A 48 15.24 6.71 7.34
C GLU A 48 14.22 6.64 6.20
N ASN A 49 14.57 5.95 5.11
CA ASN A 49 13.66 5.76 3.98
C ASN A 49 12.51 4.81 4.34
N ILE A 50 12.78 3.77 5.14
CA ILE A 50 11.74 2.85 5.63
C ILE A 50 10.75 3.61 6.51
N ILE A 51 11.24 4.38 7.49
CA ILE A 51 10.40 5.19 8.38
C ILE A 51 9.54 6.17 7.56
N LYS A 52 10.17 6.94 6.66
CA LYS A 52 9.45 7.90 5.81
C LYS A 52 8.38 7.24 4.93
N GLY A 53 8.66 6.04 4.41
CA GLY A 53 7.69 5.26 3.64
C GLY A 53 6.52 4.78 4.50
N MET A 54 6.80 4.32 5.72
CA MET A 54 5.79 3.89 6.68
C MET A 54 4.90 5.05 7.15
N ASP A 55 5.48 6.23 7.42
CA ASP A 55 4.73 7.41 7.83
C ASP A 55 3.74 7.85 6.75
N ARG A 56 4.19 7.92 5.49
CA ARG A 56 3.32 8.22 4.33
C ARG A 56 2.19 7.21 4.18
N MET A 57 2.49 5.92 4.40
CA MET A 57 1.49 4.87 4.31
C MET A 57 0.46 5.00 5.44
N ASP A 58 0.88 5.28 6.67
CA ASP A 58 -0.01 5.49 7.81
C ASP A 58 -0.93 6.71 7.59
N GLU A 59 -0.39 7.84 7.13
CA GLU A 59 -1.17 9.04 6.79
C GLU A 59 -2.23 8.75 5.71
N TRP A 60 -1.82 8.09 4.62
CA TRP A 60 -2.73 7.72 3.54
C TRP A 60 -3.82 6.77 4.04
N ILE A 61 -3.46 5.75 4.81
CA ILE A 61 -4.40 4.78 5.37
C ILE A 61 -5.43 5.48 6.27
N LYS A 62 -5.00 6.36 7.17
CA LYS A 62 -5.90 7.12 8.07
C LYS A 62 -6.89 7.97 7.28
N LYS A 63 -6.45 8.62 6.20
CA LYS A 63 -7.32 9.39 5.29
C LYS A 63 -8.34 8.48 4.59
N SER A 64 -7.88 7.35 4.08
CA SER A 64 -8.72 6.36 3.39
C SER A 64 -9.77 5.74 4.32
N TYR A 65 -9.48 5.56 5.61
CA TYR A 65 -10.47 5.11 6.60
C TYR A 65 -11.45 6.19 7.07
N ARG A 66 -11.03 7.47 7.14
CA ARG A 66 -11.90 8.59 7.55
C ARG A 66 -12.97 8.95 6.52
N THR A 67 -12.85 8.44 5.30
CA THR A 67 -13.81 8.69 4.21
C THR A 67 -14.83 7.54 4.07
N LEU A 68 -14.76 6.54 4.97
CA LEU A 68 -15.74 5.47 5.17
C LEU A 68 -16.60 5.79 6.39
#